data_AF-A0A3B3TXJ8-F1
#
_entry.id   AF-A0A3B3TXJ8-F1
#
_cell.length_a   1.000
_cell.length_b   1.000
_cell.length_c   1.000
_cell.angle_alpha   90.00
_cell.angle_beta   90.00
_cell.angle_gamma   90.00
#
_symmetry.space_group_name_H-M   'P 1'
#
loop_
_entity.id
_entity.type
_entity.pdbx_description
1 polymer ?
#
loop_
_entity_poly.entity_id
_entity_poly.type
_entity_poly.pdbx_seq_one_letter_code
_entity_poly.pdbx_strand_id
1 'polypeptide(L)'
;MSAESKDPDDLEKKIAAMSQELMLCKADDLDLIKGKASPQRQLGFLEQLLSLVSGSSGHRTDAEALLCEVFAAENLPHLRQMLQPALDPWPAHVEALYEVPESALKPGEEFPDVFDLLQSTQTQLEQLQSKCDFLNSAEENPAALSPSSLRLAAGDLQQQMMTFSHLYETDLRVYCSREPPNFSAETDLFQRVQQQLLACNTVINTSYITAQFQHNACKNVV
;
A
#
# COMPACT_ATOMS: atom_id res chain seq x y z
N MET A 1 14.69 23.64 11.41
CA MET A 1 15.51 24.05 10.26
C MET A 1 16.28 22.83 9.77
N SER A 2 15.94 22.35 8.57
CA SER A 2 16.90 21.89 7.56
C SER A 2 16.06 21.58 6.32
N ALA A 3 16.05 22.54 5.40
CA ALA A 3 15.48 22.35 4.08
C ALA A 3 16.37 21.33 3.35
N GLU A 4 15.86 20.12 3.15
CA GLU A 4 16.52 19.16 2.27
C GLU A 4 16.35 19.69 0.84
N SER A 5 17.37 20.38 0.36
CA SER A 5 17.51 20.71 -1.06
C SER A 5 17.58 19.39 -1.82
N LYS A 6 16.53 19.09 -2.59
CA LYS A 6 16.44 17.89 -3.41
C LYS A 6 17.29 18.11 -4.67
N ASP A 7 18.59 18.22 -4.49
CA ASP A 7 19.58 18.26 -5.57
C ASP A 7 19.71 16.84 -6.13
N PRO A 8 19.42 16.58 -7.41
CA PRO A 8 19.62 15.27 -8.02
C PRO A 8 21.07 14.78 -7.88
N ASP A 9 22.05 15.68 -7.85
CA ASP A 9 23.46 15.33 -7.67
C ASP A 9 23.74 14.79 -6.25
N ASP A 10 22.94 15.14 -5.24
CA ASP A 10 23.10 14.63 -3.88
C ASP A 10 22.58 13.19 -3.74
N LEU A 11 21.51 12.85 -4.47
CA LEU A 11 21.00 11.48 -4.50
C LEU A 11 21.99 10.54 -5.20
N GLU A 12 22.56 10.98 -6.32
CA GLU A 12 23.52 10.18 -7.09
C GLU A 12 24.80 9.91 -6.30
N LYS A 13 25.30 10.92 -5.56
CA LYS A 13 26.43 10.74 -4.63
C LYS A 13 26.11 9.75 -3.52
N LYS A 14 24.91 9.79 -2.96
CA LYS A 14 24.46 8.81 -1.95
C LYS A 14 24.40 7.40 -2.52
N ILE A 15 23.86 7.23 -3.73
CA ILE A 15 23.80 5.92 -4.40
C ILE A 15 25.21 5.41 -4.73
N ALA A 16 26.12 6.27 -5.19
CA ALA A 16 27.52 5.89 -5.45
C ALA A 16 28.26 5.48 -4.17
N ALA A 17 28.05 6.20 -3.05
CA ALA A 17 28.60 5.83 -1.75
C ALA A 17 28.09 4.46 -1.28
N MET A 18 26.77 4.20 -1.38
CA MET A 18 26.19 2.90 -1.04
C MET A 18 26.73 1.77 -1.93
N SER A 19 26.88 2.04 -3.24
CA SER A 19 27.40 1.07 -4.20
C SER A 19 28.88 0.75 -3.96
N GLN A 20 29.66 1.72 -3.44
CA GLN A 20 31.03 1.50 -3.00
C GLN A 20 31.10 0.65 -1.73
N GLU A 21 30.21 0.88 -0.76
CA GLU A 21 30.11 0.03 0.43
C GLU A 21 29.82 -1.44 0.06
N LEU A 22 29.05 -1.65 -1.01
CA LEU A 22 28.79 -2.98 -1.59
C LEU A 22 29.90 -3.49 -2.51
N MET A 23 31.02 -2.78 -2.63
CA MET A 23 32.15 -3.11 -3.51
C MET A 23 31.79 -3.25 -5.00
N LEU A 24 30.74 -2.56 -5.46
CA LEU A 24 30.27 -2.61 -6.85
C LEU A 24 30.92 -1.55 -7.74
N CYS A 25 31.24 -0.37 -7.19
CA CYS A 25 31.92 0.71 -7.90
C CYS A 25 32.69 1.63 -6.91
N LYS A 26 33.33 2.70 -7.40
CA LYS A 26 33.98 3.72 -6.57
C LYS A 26 33.02 4.90 -6.29
N ALA A 27 33.24 5.67 -5.22
CA ALA A 27 32.46 6.89 -4.92
C ALA A 27 32.40 7.88 -6.09
N ASP A 28 33.47 7.94 -6.90
CA ASP A 28 33.57 8.86 -8.03
C ASP A 28 32.90 8.33 -9.32
N ASP A 29 32.40 7.08 -9.32
CA ASP A 29 31.78 6.44 -10.47
C ASP A 29 30.30 6.87 -10.66
N LEU A 30 30.06 8.18 -10.66
CA LEU A 30 28.73 8.75 -10.87
C LEU A 30 28.23 8.50 -12.31
N ASP A 31 29.14 8.26 -13.25
CA ASP A 31 28.81 7.91 -14.63
C ASP A 31 28.08 6.56 -14.73
N LEU A 32 28.41 5.60 -13.86
CA LEU A 32 27.70 4.33 -13.74
C LEU A 32 26.28 4.53 -13.21
N ILE A 33 26.10 5.35 -12.18
CA ILE A 33 24.77 5.63 -11.62
C ILE A 33 23.90 6.43 -12.61
N LYS A 34 24.52 7.36 -13.34
CA LYS A 34 23.86 8.20 -14.38
C LYS A 34 23.59 7.47 -15.69
N GLY A 35 24.08 6.23 -15.86
CA GLY A 35 23.96 5.48 -17.12
C GLY A 35 24.75 6.08 -18.29
N LYS A 36 25.81 6.83 -17.99
CA LYS A 36 26.70 7.49 -18.99
C LYS A 36 28.01 6.73 -19.22
N ALA A 37 28.26 5.67 -18.46
CA ALA A 37 29.43 4.81 -18.65
C ALA A 37 29.34 4.02 -19.97
N SER A 38 30.45 3.38 -20.37
CA SER A 38 30.45 2.52 -21.55
C SER A 38 29.51 1.32 -21.35
N PRO A 39 28.88 0.79 -22.43
CA PRO A 39 27.94 -0.32 -22.32
C PRO A 39 28.52 -1.56 -21.60
N GLN A 40 29.81 -1.83 -21.82
CA GLN A 40 30.53 -2.94 -21.17
C GLN A 40 30.64 -2.74 -19.66
N ARG A 41 30.92 -1.51 -19.23
CA ARG A 41 31.07 -1.15 -17.82
C ARG A 41 29.72 -1.14 -17.10
N GLN A 42 28.69 -0.64 -17.77
CA GLN A 42 27.30 -0.63 -17.26
C GLN A 42 26.77 -2.06 -17.09
N LEU A 43 27.07 -2.96 -18.03
CA LEU A 43 26.69 -4.37 -17.97
C LEU A 43 27.41 -5.09 -16.83
N GLY A 44 28.73 -4.91 -16.69
CA GLY A 44 29.49 -5.52 -15.60
C GLY A 44 29.00 -5.08 -14.21
N PHE A 45 28.66 -3.80 -14.04
CA PHE A 45 28.06 -3.29 -12.80
C PHE A 45 26.70 -3.97 -12.50
N LEU A 46 25.85 -4.14 -13.52
CA LEU A 46 24.56 -4.82 -13.37
C LEU A 46 24.72 -6.30 -13.03
N GLU A 47 25.68 -7.01 -13.64
CA GLU A 47 25.99 -8.40 -13.34
C GLU A 47 26.45 -8.58 -11.88
N GLN A 48 27.29 -7.68 -11.38
CA GLN A 48 27.72 -7.69 -9.98
C GLN A 48 26.59 -7.35 -9.00
N LEU A 49 25.69 -6.43 -9.37
CA LEU A 49 24.51 -6.13 -8.58
C LEU A 49 23.56 -7.34 -8.52
N LEU A 50 23.36 -8.01 -9.66
CA LEU A 50 22.52 -9.19 -9.77
C LEU A 50 23.10 -10.40 -9.04
N SER A 51 24.43 -10.54 -8.94
CA SER A 51 25.05 -11.63 -8.18
C SER A 51 24.86 -11.46 -6.66
N LEU A 52 24.81 -10.22 -6.15
CA LEU A 52 24.47 -9.93 -4.75
C LEU A 52 22.99 -10.21 -4.43
N VAL A 53 22.08 -9.87 -5.34
CA VAL A 53 20.64 -10.15 -5.21
C VAL A 53 20.35 -11.64 -5.39
N SER A 54 21.13 -12.29 -6.24
CA SER A 54 21.04 -13.71 -6.55
C SER A 54 21.99 -14.53 -5.69
N GLY A 55 21.94 -14.39 -4.35
CA GLY A 55 22.51 -15.37 -3.41
C GLY A 55 22.02 -16.82 -3.59
N SER A 56 21.36 -17.13 -4.72
CA SER A 56 20.77 -18.37 -5.17
C SER A 56 20.54 -18.40 -6.71
N SER A 57 21.32 -17.72 -7.57
CA SER A 57 21.27 -18.05 -9.02
C SER A 57 22.09 -19.30 -9.26
N GLY A 58 21.40 -20.44 -9.23
CA GLY A 58 21.97 -21.74 -9.48
C GLY A 58 22.83 -21.73 -10.74
N HIS A 59 24.10 -22.11 -10.54
CA HIS A 59 24.58 -23.27 -11.28
C HIS A 59 23.40 -24.25 -11.35
N ARG A 60 23.07 -24.83 -12.52
CA ARG A 60 22.27 -26.04 -12.51
C ARG A 60 23.11 -27.12 -11.83
N THR A 61 23.18 -27.06 -10.51
CA THR A 61 23.47 -28.18 -9.66
C THR A 61 22.29 -29.09 -9.91
N ASP A 62 22.58 -30.09 -10.74
CA ASP A 62 21.79 -31.29 -10.87
C ASP A 62 21.19 -31.61 -9.49
N ALA A 63 19.87 -31.56 -9.38
CA ALA A 63 19.18 -31.75 -8.10
C ALA A 63 19.57 -33.11 -7.50
N GLU A 64 19.91 -34.06 -8.36
CA GLU A 64 20.42 -35.38 -8.01
C GLU A 64 21.84 -35.31 -7.40
N ALA A 65 22.71 -34.43 -7.91
CA ALA A 65 24.04 -34.20 -7.33
C ALA A 65 23.96 -33.52 -5.96
N LEU A 66 23.03 -32.57 -5.75
CA LEU A 66 22.81 -31.95 -4.45
C LEU A 66 22.24 -32.94 -3.44
N LEU A 67 21.28 -33.77 -3.84
CA LEU A 67 20.77 -34.82 -2.97
C LEU A 67 21.88 -35.83 -2.63
N CYS A 68 22.72 -36.21 -3.60
CA CYS A 68 23.89 -37.06 -3.33
C CYS A 68 24.86 -36.40 -2.34
N GLU A 69 25.10 -35.08 -2.44
CA GLU A 69 25.97 -34.33 -1.53
C GLU A 69 25.38 -34.25 -0.12
N VAL A 70 24.07 -33.96 0.00
CA VAL A 70 23.37 -33.89 1.29
C VAL A 70 23.35 -35.26 2.00
N PHE A 71 23.19 -36.34 1.25
CA PHE A 71 23.20 -37.72 1.77
C PHE A 71 24.59 -38.39 1.76
N ALA A 72 25.65 -37.65 1.43
CA ALA A 72 27.01 -38.16 1.48
C ALA A 72 27.38 -38.57 2.92
N ALA A 73 28.23 -39.59 3.05
CA ALA A 73 28.61 -40.17 4.34
C ALA A 73 29.23 -39.14 5.32
N GLU A 74 29.93 -38.14 4.77
CA GLU A 74 30.52 -37.01 5.49
C GLU A 74 29.49 -36.00 6.03
N ASN A 75 28.34 -35.86 5.35
CA ASN A 75 27.29 -34.90 5.69
C ASN A 75 26.16 -35.51 6.54
N LEU A 76 26.01 -36.83 6.50
CA LEU A 76 25.05 -37.59 7.31
C LEU A 76 25.05 -37.27 8.83
N PRO A 77 26.20 -37.16 9.53
CA PRO A 77 26.19 -36.82 10.96
C PRO A 77 25.68 -35.39 11.22
N HIS A 78 25.99 -34.45 10.35
CA HIS A 78 25.51 -33.06 10.43
C HIS A 78 24.00 -32.99 10.16
N LEU A 79 23.53 -33.70 9.13
CA LEU A 79 22.10 -33.85 8.83
C LEU A 79 21.35 -34.47 10.01
N ARG A 80 21.90 -35.53 10.64
CA ARG A 80 21.32 -36.17 11.82
C ARG A 80 21.24 -35.20 13.00
N GLN A 81 22.25 -34.38 13.22
CA GLN A 81 22.25 -33.36 14.26
C GLN A 81 21.22 -32.25 14.01
N MET A 82 21.00 -31.86 12.75
CA MET A 82 19.93 -30.93 12.39
C MET A 82 18.53 -31.52 12.59
N LEU A 83 18.36 -32.80 12.30
CA LEU A 83 17.08 -33.51 12.49
C LEU A 83 16.85 -33.90 13.97
N GLN A 84 17.90 -33.95 14.78
CA GLN A 84 17.85 -34.20 16.21
C GLN A 84 18.58 -33.08 16.96
N PRO A 85 18.04 -31.84 16.95
CA PRO A 85 18.61 -30.78 17.75
C PRO A 85 18.54 -31.20 19.22
N ALA A 86 19.67 -31.10 19.93
CA ALA A 86 19.71 -31.27 21.37
C ALA A 86 18.97 -30.09 22.00
N LEU A 87 17.66 -30.23 22.13
CA LEU A 87 16.80 -29.28 22.80
C LEU A 87 16.85 -29.58 24.29
N ASP A 88 17.95 -29.20 24.94
CA ASP A 88 18.04 -29.13 26.39
C ASP A 88 18.41 -27.71 26.84
N PRO A 89 17.71 -27.14 27.84
CA PRO A 89 16.45 -27.58 28.45
C PRO A 89 15.24 -26.93 27.78
N TRP A 90 14.16 -27.68 27.60
CA TRP A 90 12.86 -27.11 27.25
C TRP A 90 12.34 -26.22 28.40
N PRO A 91 11.51 -25.20 28.11
CA PRO A 91 10.89 -24.41 29.16
C PRO A 91 10.02 -25.29 30.07
N ALA A 92 10.10 -25.06 31.39
CA ALA A 92 9.55 -25.92 32.46
C ALA A 92 8.06 -26.32 32.34
N HIS A 93 7.27 -25.64 31.51
CA HIS A 93 5.88 -26.02 31.23
C HIS A 93 5.75 -27.24 30.32
N VAL A 94 6.82 -27.65 29.64
CA VAL A 94 6.85 -28.84 28.77
C VAL A 94 7.39 -30.07 29.51
N GLU A 95 8.27 -29.89 30.51
CA GLU A 95 8.71 -30.98 31.41
C GLU A 95 7.55 -31.57 32.22
N ALA A 96 6.56 -30.74 32.59
CA ALA A 96 5.34 -31.20 33.26
C ALA A 96 4.48 -32.16 32.41
N LEU A 97 4.72 -32.25 31.10
CA LEU A 97 4.07 -33.20 30.21
C LEU A 97 4.85 -34.52 30.06
N TYR A 98 6.12 -34.56 30.49
CA TYR A 98 6.99 -35.75 30.42
C TYR A 98 7.09 -36.53 31.73
N GLU A 99 6.68 -35.94 32.86
CA GLU A 99 6.47 -36.66 34.13
C GLU A 99 5.15 -37.47 34.08
N VAL A 100 5.01 -38.31 33.06
CA VAL A 100 4.02 -39.37 33.03
C VAL A 100 4.66 -40.58 33.72
N PRO A 101 4.09 -41.09 34.82
CA PRO A 101 4.54 -42.36 35.39
C PRO A 101 4.45 -43.43 34.31
N GLU A 102 5.49 -44.25 34.15
CA GLU A 102 5.66 -45.33 33.14
C GLU A 102 4.51 -46.36 33.03
N SER A 103 3.39 -46.19 33.71
CA SER A 103 2.22 -47.08 33.65
C SER A 103 1.05 -46.60 32.77
N ALA A 104 1.15 -45.48 32.05
CA ALA A 104 -0.02 -44.94 31.35
C ALA A 104 0.27 -44.32 29.98
N LEU A 105 0.66 -45.13 29.00
CA LEU A 105 0.36 -44.79 27.61
C LEU A 105 -0.05 -46.05 26.84
N LYS A 106 -1.37 -46.23 26.68
CA LYS A 106 -1.89 -47.09 25.62
C LYS A 106 -1.83 -46.29 24.32
N PRO A 107 -1.25 -46.83 23.23
CA PRO A 107 -1.31 -46.18 21.93
C PRO A 107 -2.76 -46.22 21.44
N GLY A 108 -3.40 -45.06 21.29
CA GLY A 108 -4.75 -44.99 20.74
C GLY A 108 -5.68 -43.86 21.23
N GLU A 109 -5.18 -42.79 21.84
CA GLU A 109 -5.98 -41.56 21.95
C GLU A 109 -5.75 -40.70 20.69
N GLU A 110 -6.57 -40.94 19.66
CA GLU A 110 -6.94 -39.87 18.74
C GLU A 110 -7.45 -38.71 19.61
N PHE A 111 -6.94 -37.50 19.38
CA PHE A 111 -7.50 -36.27 19.95
C PHE A 111 -8.59 -35.79 18.96
N PRO A 112 -9.85 -36.26 19.08
CA PRO A 112 -10.93 -35.91 18.16
C PRO A 112 -11.09 -34.38 18.05
N ASP A 113 -10.87 -33.66 19.14
CA ASP A 113 -10.98 -32.20 19.21
C ASP A 113 -10.01 -31.45 18.25
N VAL A 114 -8.78 -31.94 18.10
CA VAL A 114 -7.78 -31.31 17.20
C VAL A 114 -8.08 -31.66 15.75
N PHE A 115 -8.52 -32.89 15.50
CA PHE A 115 -8.91 -33.33 14.16
C PHE A 115 -10.16 -32.58 13.67
N ASP A 116 -11.17 -32.44 14.53
CA ASP A 116 -12.40 -31.69 14.26
C ASP A 116 -12.10 -30.21 14.03
N LEU A 117 -11.19 -29.61 14.81
CA LEU A 117 -10.75 -28.22 14.61
C LEU A 117 -10.00 -28.03 13.28
N LEU A 118 -9.10 -28.94 12.92
CA LEU A 118 -8.40 -28.92 11.65
C LEU A 118 -9.38 -29.09 10.49
N GLN A 119 -10.31 -30.03 10.58
CA GLN A 119 -11.33 -30.26 9.55
C GLN A 119 -12.29 -29.06 9.42
N SER A 120 -12.67 -28.43 10.54
CA SER A 120 -13.42 -27.18 10.56
C SER A 120 -12.63 -26.02 9.91
N THR A 121 -11.32 -25.92 10.18
CA THR A 121 -10.49 -24.85 9.61
C THR A 121 -10.28 -25.06 8.11
N GLN A 122 -10.04 -26.30 7.70
CA GLN A 122 -9.94 -26.73 6.30
C GLN A 122 -11.21 -26.38 5.52
N THR A 123 -12.38 -26.73 6.06
CA THR A 123 -13.68 -26.41 5.42
C THR A 123 -13.94 -24.90 5.35
N GLN A 124 -13.55 -24.12 6.37
CA GLN A 124 -13.65 -22.66 6.33
C GLN A 124 -12.73 -22.05 5.27
N LEU A 125 -11.50 -22.56 5.11
CA LEU A 125 -10.56 -22.10 4.09
C LEU A 125 -11.07 -22.41 2.68
N GLU A 126 -11.60 -23.62 2.44
CA GLU A 126 -12.21 -24.00 1.15
C GLU A 126 -13.42 -23.12 0.82
N GLN A 127 -14.25 -22.81 1.83
CA GLN A 127 -15.42 -21.95 1.66
C GLN A 127 -15.03 -20.49 1.38
N LEU A 128 -13.96 -20.00 2.01
CA LEU A 128 -13.41 -18.68 1.75
C LEU A 128 -12.77 -18.60 0.35
N GLN A 129 -12.03 -19.64 -0.04
CA GLN A 129 -11.41 -19.74 -1.35
C GLN A 129 -12.48 -19.75 -2.45
N SER A 130 -13.56 -20.52 -2.29
CA SER A 130 -14.67 -20.53 -3.25
C SER A 130 -15.35 -19.16 -3.38
N LYS A 131 -15.51 -18.43 -2.27
CA LYS A 131 -16.03 -17.04 -2.31
C LYS A 131 -15.10 -16.08 -3.04
N CYS A 132 -13.82 -16.41 -3.14
CA CYS A 132 -12.77 -15.61 -3.78
C CYS A 132 -12.38 -16.13 -5.17
N ASP A 133 -13.08 -17.12 -5.74
CA ASP A 133 -12.78 -17.70 -7.06
C ASP A 133 -12.73 -16.63 -8.16
N PHE A 134 -13.52 -15.55 -8.02
CA PHE A 134 -13.55 -14.41 -8.94
C PHE A 134 -12.22 -13.63 -9.02
N LEU A 135 -11.35 -13.74 -8.02
CA LEU A 135 -10.02 -13.12 -8.03
C LEU A 135 -9.03 -13.90 -8.90
N ASN A 136 -9.27 -15.21 -9.07
CA ASN A 136 -8.44 -16.09 -9.90
C ASN A 136 -8.88 -16.07 -11.38
N SER A 137 -10.11 -15.64 -11.68
CA SER A 137 -10.64 -15.51 -13.04
C SER A 137 -10.23 -14.20 -13.76
N ALA A 138 -9.16 -13.55 -13.29
CA ALA A 138 -8.70 -12.26 -13.83
C ALA A 138 -8.28 -12.30 -15.31
N GLU A 139 -8.13 -13.49 -15.91
CA GLU A 139 -7.75 -13.65 -17.31
C GLU A 139 -8.93 -13.50 -18.30
N GLU A 140 -10.20 -13.59 -17.88
CA GLU A 140 -11.35 -13.65 -18.81
C GLU A 140 -12.19 -12.37 -18.92
N ASN A 141 -12.05 -11.37 -18.03
CA ASN A 141 -12.88 -10.18 -18.06
C ASN A 141 -12.07 -8.86 -18.07
N PRO A 142 -11.94 -8.17 -19.22
CA PRO A 142 -11.15 -6.94 -19.35
C PRO A 142 -11.73 -5.73 -18.57
N ALA A 143 -12.95 -5.85 -18.01
CA ALA A 143 -13.58 -4.82 -17.20
C ALA A 143 -13.40 -5.00 -15.68
N ALA A 144 -12.83 -6.13 -15.23
CA ALA A 144 -12.64 -6.39 -13.80
C ALA A 144 -11.36 -5.72 -13.28
N LEU A 145 -11.49 -4.91 -12.22
CA LEU A 145 -10.34 -4.30 -11.54
C LEU A 145 -9.47 -5.40 -10.93
N SER A 146 -8.20 -5.47 -11.35
CA SER A 146 -7.28 -6.45 -10.79
C SER A 146 -7.06 -6.22 -9.28
N PRO A 147 -6.80 -7.26 -8.48
CA PRO A 147 -6.55 -7.12 -7.04
C PRO A 147 -5.32 -6.26 -6.70
N SER A 148 -4.37 -6.11 -7.63
CA SER A 148 -3.25 -5.17 -7.50
C SER A 148 -3.69 -3.74 -7.79
N SER A 149 -4.49 -3.49 -8.83
CA SER A 149 -5.08 -2.17 -9.11
C SER A 149 -5.96 -1.68 -7.95
N LEU A 150 -6.75 -2.56 -7.35
CA LEU A 150 -7.58 -2.22 -6.19
C LEU A 150 -6.72 -1.84 -4.98
N ARG A 151 -5.65 -2.61 -4.69
CA ARG A 151 -4.70 -2.27 -3.63
C ARG A 151 -4.02 -0.92 -3.85
N LEU A 152 -3.61 -0.64 -5.09
CA LEU A 152 -3.01 0.63 -5.45
C LEU A 152 -4.00 1.79 -5.27
N ALA A 153 -5.24 1.64 -5.74
CA ALA A 153 -6.28 2.66 -5.59
C ALA A 153 -6.64 2.90 -4.10
N ALA A 154 -6.73 1.84 -3.30
CA ALA A 154 -6.97 1.94 -1.87
C ALA A 154 -5.81 2.63 -1.14
N GLY A 155 -4.56 2.32 -1.52
CA GLY A 155 -3.37 2.99 -1.01
C GLY A 155 -3.32 4.47 -1.35
N ASP A 156 -3.62 4.83 -2.60
CA ASP A 156 -3.68 6.23 -3.04
C ASP A 156 -4.77 7.02 -2.30
N LEU A 157 -5.97 6.45 -2.17
CA LEU A 157 -7.07 7.05 -1.40
C LEU A 157 -6.67 7.26 0.06
N GLN A 158 -6.03 6.27 0.68
CA GLN A 158 -5.55 6.38 2.07
C GLN A 158 -4.52 7.50 2.21
N GLN A 159 -3.60 7.62 1.25
CA GLN A 159 -2.58 8.67 1.26
C GLN A 159 -3.20 10.06 1.05
N GLN A 160 -4.16 10.20 0.15
CA GLN A 160 -4.93 11.43 -0.04
C GLN A 160 -5.69 11.82 1.23
N MET A 161 -6.39 10.87 1.85
CA MET A 161 -7.12 11.09 3.10
C MET A 161 -6.19 11.52 4.24
N MET A 162 -5.03 10.88 4.40
CA MET A 162 -4.05 11.27 5.41
C MET A 162 -3.50 12.67 5.16
N THR A 163 -3.15 12.98 3.90
CA THR A 163 -2.62 14.29 3.53
C THR A 163 -3.65 15.38 3.75
N PHE A 164 -4.90 15.16 3.32
CA PHE A 164 -6.00 16.08 3.56
C PHE A 164 -6.27 16.27 5.05
N SER A 165 -6.31 15.19 5.82
CA SER A 165 -6.52 15.27 7.28
C SER A 165 -5.43 16.11 7.92
N HIS A 166 -4.16 15.90 7.56
CA HIS A 166 -3.08 16.74 8.06
C HIS A 166 -3.26 18.21 7.67
N LEU A 167 -3.51 18.52 6.39
CA LEU A 167 -3.72 19.90 5.94
C LEU A 167 -4.92 20.56 6.64
N TYR A 168 -5.98 19.79 6.86
CA TYR A 168 -7.13 20.25 7.63
C TYR A 168 -6.71 20.62 9.06
N GLU A 169 -5.98 19.73 9.73
CA GLU A 169 -5.53 19.89 11.11
C GLU A 169 -4.58 21.08 11.31
N THR A 170 -3.59 21.26 10.41
CA THR A 170 -2.61 22.34 10.53
C THR A 170 -3.11 23.68 10.04
N ASP A 171 -3.80 23.71 8.90
CA ASP A 171 -4.00 24.97 8.17
C ASP A 171 -5.47 25.42 8.16
N LEU A 172 -6.42 24.49 8.10
CA LEU A 172 -7.84 24.83 7.89
C LEU A 172 -8.66 24.84 9.17
N ARG A 173 -8.30 24.03 10.17
CA ARG A 173 -9.05 23.82 11.42
C ARG A 173 -9.30 25.14 12.15
N VAL A 174 -8.32 26.05 12.14
CA VAL A 174 -8.42 27.37 12.76
C VAL A 174 -9.51 28.22 12.10
N TYR A 175 -9.71 28.08 10.78
CA TYR A 175 -10.76 28.81 10.06
C TYR A 175 -12.14 28.16 10.22
N CYS A 176 -12.21 26.82 10.29
CA CYS A 176 -13.46 26.10 10.50
C CYS A 176 -14.04 26.29 11.91
N SER A 177 -13.19 26.66 12.88
CA SER A 177 -13.57 26.86 14.28
C SER A 177 -13.79 28.33 14.65
N ARG A 178 -13.64 29.27 13.69
CA ARG A 178 -13.90 30.69 13.95
C ARG A 178 -15.39 30.95 14.06
N GLU A 179 -15.76 31.82 15.00
CA GLU A 179 -17.09 32.41 14.97
C GLU A 179 -17.30 33.13 13.64
N PRO A 180 -18.52 33.04 13.06
CA PRO A 180 -18.85 33.79 11.85
C PRO A 180 -18.49 35.26 12.02
N PRO A 181 -17.87 35.91 11.01
CA PRO A 181 -17.56 37.32 11.11
C PRO A 181 -18.84 38.10 11.36
N ASN A 182 -18.87 38.89 12.44
CA ASN A 182 -19.99 39.77 12.73
C ASN A 182 -20.02 40.87 11.67
N PHE A 183 -21.15 40.96 10.97
CA PHE A 183 -21.39 41.98 9.97
C PHE A 183 -21.47 43.36 10.64
N SER A 184 -20.75 44.34 10.10
CA SER A 184 -20.84 45.76 10.51
C SER A 184 -22.28 46.28 10.31
N ALA A 185 -22.70 47.29 11.07
CA ALA A 185 -23.97 47.98 10.84
C ALA A 185 -24.09 48.57 9.41
N GLU A 186 -22.97 48.73 8.70
CA GLU A 186 -22.94 49.12 7.29
C GLU A 186 -23.48 48.02 6.36
N THR A 187 -23.38 46.75 6.77
CA THR A 187 -23.92 45.61 6.02
C THR A 187 -25.45 45.65 5.94
N ASP A 188 -26.11 46.19 6.98
CA ASP A 188 -27.56 46.44 6.96
C ASP A 188 -27.92 47.52 5.93
N LEU A 189 -27.04 48.50 5.70
CA LEU A 189 -27.21 49.50 4.64
C LEU A 189 -27.08 48.85 3.26
N PHE A 190 -26.07 48.00 3.05
CA PHE A 190 -25.92 47.26 1.79
C PHE A 190 -27.09 46.32 1.51
N GLN A 191 -27.56 45.58 2.52
CA GLN A 191 -28.73 44.73 2.40
C GLN A 191 -29.99 45.54 2.08
N ARG A 192 -30.18 46.69 2.72
CA ARG A 192 -31.31 47.59 2.45
C ARG A 192 -31.26 48.15 1.03
N VAL A 193 -30.09 48.60 0.58
CA VAL A 193 -29.90 49.10 -0.79
C VAL A 193 -30.14 47.99 -1.81
N GLN A 194 -29.63 46.77 -1.57
CA GLN A 194 -29.88 45.62 -2.42
C GLN A 194 -31.37 45.29 -2.51
N GLN A 195 -32.08 45.26 -1.38
CA GLN A 195 -33.53 45.04 -1.36
C GLN A 195 -34.30 46.12 -2.12
N GLN A 196 -33.92 47.39 -1.97
CA GLN A 196 -34.53 48.50 -2.70
C GLN A 196 -34.28 48.41 -4.21
N LEU A 197 -33.06 48.09 -4.64
CA LEU A 197 -32.73 47.88 -6.04
C LEU A 197 -33.49 46.68 -6.62
N LEU A 198 -33.67 45.61 -5.85
CA LEU A 198 -34.43 44.44 -6.28
C LEU A 198 -35.90 44.79 -6.47
N ALA A 199 -36.50 45.52 -5.52
CA ALA A 199 -37.88 46.01 -5.62
C ALA A 199 -38.08 46.93 -6.83
N CYS A 200 -37.16 47.86 -7.08
CA CYS A 200 -37.18 48.71 -8.26
C CYS A 200 -37.12 47.88 -9.56
N ASN A 201 -36.21 46.91 -9.62
CA ASN A 201 -36.10 46.02 -10.78
C ASN A 201 -37.37 45.19 -10.99
N THR A 202 -38.02 44.70 -9.92
CA THR A 202 -39.29 43.99 -10.04
C THR A 202 -40.38 44.90 -10.61
N VAL A 203 -40.53 46.12 -10.09
CA VAL A 203 -41.53 47.09 -10.60
C VAL A 203 -41.27 47.43 -12.07
N ILE A 204 -40.01 47.68 -12.43
CA ILE A 204 -39.63 47.97 -13.82
C ILE A 204 -39.98 46.79 -14.73
N ASN A 205 -39.60 45.57 -14.35
CA ASN A 205 -39.93 44.38 -15.13
C ASN A 205 -41.43 44.14 -15.25
N THR A 206 -42.19 44.29 -14.15
CA THR A 206 -43.66 44.16 -14.18
C THR A 206 -44.29 45.23 -15.06
N SER A 207 -43.82 46.47 -15.00
CA SER A 207 -44.34 47.57 -15.83
C SER A 207 -44.01 47.37 -17.32
N TYR A 208 -42.80 46.90 -17.65
CA TYR A 208 -42.40 46.55 -19.01
C TYR A 208 -43.27 45.42 -19.57
N ILE A 209 -43.45 44.34 -18.81
CA ILE A 209 -44.28 43.20 -19.20
C ILE A 209 -45.74 43.66 -19.40
N THR A 210 -46.28 44.48 -18.50
CA THR A 210 -47.65 45.01 -18.60
C THR A 210 -47.82 45.88 -19.84
N ALA A 211 -46.86 46.77 -20.13
CA ALA A 211 -46.88 47.59 -21.34
C ALA A 211 -46.80 46.75 -22.62
N GLN A 212 -45.99 45.69 -22.62
CA GLN A 212 -45.89 44.76 -23.75
C GLN A 212 -47.18 43.96 -23.97
N PHE A 213 -47.85 43.52 -22.89
CA PHE A 213 -49.17 42.90 -22.96
C PHE A 213 -50.24 43.86 -23.50
N GLN A 214 -50.27 45.11 -23.03
CA GLN A 214 -51.19 46.14 -23.54
C GLN A 214 -50.96 46.45 -25.02
N HIS A 215 -49.69 46.58 -25.45
CA HIS A 215 -49.33 46.79 -26.85
C HIS A 215 -49.76 45.62 -27.75
N ASN A 216 -49.54 44.38 -27.30
CA ASN A 216 -49.97 43.19 -28.04
C ASN A 216 -51.50 43.03 -28.06
N ALA A 217 -52.20 43.40 -26.98
CA ALA A 217 -53.65 43.42 -26.94
C ALA A 217 -54.24 44.46 -27.91
N CYS A 218 -53.67 45.67 -27.98
CA CYS A 218 -54.10 46.69 -28.95
C CYS A 218 -53.84 46.29 -30.41
N LYS A 219 -52.78 45.52 -30.70
CA LYS A 219 -52.51 44.99 -32.04
C LYS A 219 -53.46 43.88 -32.48
N ASN A 220 -54.08 43.15 -31.56
CA ASN A 220 -55.02 42.06 -31.86
C ASN A 220 -56.49 42.51 -31.93
N VAL A 221 -56.77 43.81 -31.81
CA VAL A 221 -58.12 44.42 -31.86
C VAL A 221 -58.33 45.26 -33.13
N VAL A 222 -57.40 45.20 -34.09
CA VAL A 222 -57.52 45.76 -35.45
C VAL A 222 -57.34 44.63 -36.46
#